data_AF-A0A4Z1CIN5-F1
#
_entry.id   AF-A0A4Z1CIN5-F1
#
_cell.length_a   1.000
_cell.length_b   1.000
_cell.length_c   1.000
_cell.angle_alpha   90.00
_cell.angle_beta   90.00
_cell.angle_gamma   90.00
#
_symmetry.space_group_name_H-M   'P 1'
#
loop_
_entity.id
_entity.type
_entity.pdbx_description
1 polymer ?
#
loop_
_entity_poly.entity_id
_entity_poly.type
_entity_poly.pdbx_seq_one_letter_code
_entity_poly.pdbx_strand_id
1 'polypeptide(L)'
;MSETLFASELVESGVSRLCTVPIRDDSWPVGNDRMYSLHVGLHSYVTGLERLCKLTIACHGFLVTGGFSSMKKYGHRIGGLLDAVESLDLRILPQDVRTVPARPNDDLDPTLTEALERFANGAGRYEHLDSLWDQKADVATLKTWTELCGRVVPSERVRELISLRNLVVERMRLLSTHGHLEGSAYALLESLDPYLSELSTAVAFRLYDKARWVAKTLDCLTYYTHQELPLLGEAVEAIRPPAESFFQYSVARIEDEQATIEDLESHFERFGHLGEDDDEDEDEDEKEG
;
A
#
# COMPACT_ATOMS: atom_id res chain seq x y z
N MET A 1 -21.55 5.41 -4.14
CA MET A 1 -20.36 5.04 -3.35
C MET A 1 -20.35 5.93 -2.11
N SER A 2 -20.24 5.36 -0.91
CA SER A 2 -20.20 6.13 0.34
C SER A 2 -18.83 6.80 0.51
N GLU A 3 -18.78 7.93 1.20
CA GLU A 3 -17.53 8.67 1.45
C GLU A 3 -16.50 7.81 2.21
N THR A 4 -16.96 6.96 3.13
CA THR A 4 -16.11 6.02 3.88
C THR A 4 -15.47 4.97 2.98
N LEU A 5 -16.26 4.36 2.08
CA LEU A 5 -15.75 3.35 1.14
C LEU A 5 -14.70 3.98 0.21
N PHE A 6 -14.99 5.17 -0.32
CA PHE A 6 -14.05 5.90 -1.16
C PHE A 6 -12.74 6.23 -0.42
N ALA A 7 -12.81 6.64 0.86
CA ALA A 7 -11.64 6.91 1.66
C ALA A 7 -10.79 5.65 1.92
N SER A 8 -11.44 4.50 2.17
CA SER A 8 -10.78 3.21 2.34
C SER A 8 -10.08 2.74 1.06
N GLU A 9 -10.76 2.81 -0.09
CA GLU A 9 -10.19 2.44 -1.39
C GLU A 9 -8.99 3.31 -1.77
N LEU A 10 -9.02 4.61 -1.43
CA LEU A 10 -7.89 5.51 -1.64
C LEU A 10 -6.68 5.16 -0.78
N VAL A 11 -6.89 4.77 0.49
CA VAL A 11 -5.81 4.29 1.35
C VAL A 11 -5.22 3.01 0.78
N GLU A 12 -6.04 2.01 0.48
CA GLU A 12 -5.59 0.73 -0.08
C GLU A 12 -4.79 0.96 -1.38
N SER A 13 -5.37 1.67 -2.35
CA SER A 13 -4.70 1.98 -3.62
C SER A 13 -3.41 2.77 -3.42
N GLY A 14 -3.41 3.70 -2.48
CA GLY A 14 -2.23 4.50 -2.11
C GLY A 14 -1.11 3.64 -1.56
N VAL A 15 -1.38 2.84 -0.52
CA VAL A 15 -0.40 1.95 0.11
C VAL A 15 0.12 0.92 -0.89
N SER A 16 -0.75 0.26 -1.66
CA SER A 16 -0.34 -0.73 -2.66
C SER A 16 0.62 -0.15 -3.70
N ARG A 17 0.39 1.09 -4.15
CA ARG A 17 1.32 1.80 -5.06
C ARG A 17 2.61 2.22 -4.38
N LEU A 18 2.58 2.60 -3.11
CA LEU A 18 3.80 2.97 -2.38
C LEU A 18 4.72 1.76 -2.18
N CYS A 19 4.19 0.54 -2.08
CA CYS A 19 5.00 -0.68 -2.05
C CYS A 19 5.82 -0.91 -3.33
N THR A 20 5.46 -0.29 -4.46
CA THR A 20 6.13 -0.47 -5.76
C THR A 20 7.21 0.56 -6.07
N VAL A 21 7.40 1.56 -5.19
CA VAL A 21 8.38 2.63 -5.43
C VAL A 21 9.80 2.07 -5.33
N PRO A 22 10.62 2.17 -6.39
CA PRO A 22 11.98 1.65 -6.38
C PRO A 22 12.89 2.50 -5.50
N ILE A 23 13.68 1.83 -4.64
CA ILE A 23 14.63 2.44 -3.71
C ILE A 23 16.01 1.84 -3.95
N ARG A 24 16.73 2.27 -5.01
CA ARG A 24 18.20 2.12 -5.16
C ARG A 24 18.78 2.80 -6.40
N ASP A 25 20.07 3.16 -6.29
CA ASP A 25 21.02 3.64 -7.33
C ASP A 25 21.27 2.64 -8.47
N ASP A 26 20.51 1.55 -8.55
CA ASP A 26 20.71 0.51 -9.54
C ASP A 26 20.39 1.09 -10.91
N SER A 27 21.32 0.86 -11.84
CA SER A 27 21.34 1.19 -13.26
C SER A 27 20.20 0.54 -14.04
N TRP A 28 18.98 0.64 -13.53
CA TRP A 28 17.75 0.32 -14.23
C TRP A 28 17.35 1.59 -14.99
N PRO A 29 17.00 1.52 -16.28
CA PRO A 29 16.47 2.69 -16.97
C PRO A 29 15.18 3.09 -16.26
N VAL A 30 15.26 4.14 -15.45
CA VAL A 30 14.14 4.69 -14.69
C VAL A 30 13.19 5.32 -15.71
N GLY A 31 12.23 4.55 -16.19
CA GLY A 31 11.12 5.08 -16.97
C GLY A 31 10.31 6.06 -16.12
N ASN A 32 9.77 7.10 -16.76
CA ASN A 32 8.93 8.13 -16.13
C ASN A 32 7.73 7.55 -15.34
N ASP A 33 7.28 6.33 -15.68
CA ASP A 33 6.14 5.66 -15.05
C ASP A 33 6.38 5.24 -13.58
N ARG A 34 7.63 5.19 -13.11
CA ARG A 34 7.92 4.78 -11.72
C ARG A 34 7.88 5.94 -10.72
N MET A 35 8.24 7.16 -11.12
CA MET A 35 7.96 8.40 -10.34
C MET A 35 6.45 8.62 -10.16
N TYR A 36 5.66 8.22 -11.15
CA TYR A 36 4.20 8.26 -11.09
C TYR A 36 3.65 7.40 -9.94
N SER A 37 4.27 6.26 -9.62
CA SER A 37 3.82 5.40 -8.51
C SER A 37 3.96 6.09 -7.15
N LEU A 38 5.05 6.83 -6.91
CA LEU A 38 5.23 7.59 -5.68
C LEU A 38 4.20 8.73 -5.57
N HIS A 39 4.07 9.56 -6.60
CA HIS A 39 3.16 10.71 -6.57
C HIS A 39 1.70 10.27 -6.46
N VAL A 40 1.26 9.27 -7.24
CA VAL A 40 -0.11 8.77 -7.18
C VAL A 40 -0.34 8.04 -5.86
N GLY A 41 0.63 7.25 -5.40
CA GLY A 41 0.56 6.56 -4.11
C GLY A 41 0.35 7.53 -2.96
N LEU A 42 1.21 8.57 -2.86
CA LEU A 42 1.09 9.63 -1.86
C LEU A 42 -0.22 10.42 -2.01
N HIS A 43 -0.64 10.74 -3.23
CA HIS A 43 -1.88 11.47 -3.46
C HIS A 43 -3.11 10.69 -2.98
N SER A 44 -3.22 9.42 -3.37
CA SER A 44 -4.31 8.55 -2.95
C SER A 44 -4.29 8.36 -1.44
N TYR A 45 -3.13 8.02 -0.87
CA TYR A 45 -2.99 7.77 0.56
C TYR A 45 -3.32 9.00 1.42
N VAL A 46 -2.73 10.17 1.12
CA VAL A 46 -2.97 11.41 1.87
C VAL A 46 -4.43 11.82 1.79
N THR A 47 -5.05 11.70 0.61
CA THR A 47 -6.47 12.03 0.42
C THR A 47 -7.38 11.07 1.19
N GLY A 48 -7.09 9.77 1.15
CA GLY A 48 -7.82 8.75 1.88
C GLY A 48 -7.71 8.92 3.40
N LEU A 49 -6.48 9.09 3.91
CA LEU A 49 -6.21 9.31 5.33
C LEU A 49 -6.88 10.59 5.85
N GLU A 50 -6.79 11.69 5.10
CA GLU A 50 -7.44 12.95 5.45
C GLU A 50 -8.95 12.77 5.61
N ARG A 51 -9.59 12.10 4.65
CA ARG A 51 -11.04 11.83 4.66
C ARG A 51 -11.42 10.93 5.83
N LEU A 52 -10.67 9.84 6.08
CA LEU A 52 -10.90 8.96 7.22
C LEU A 52 -10.80 9.71 8.55
N CYS A 53 -9.78 10.56 8.74
CA CYS A 53 -9.65 11.35 9.97
C CYS A 53 -10.83 12.30 10.14
N LYS A 54 -11.21 13.02 9.09
CA LYS A 54 -12.35 13.96 9.11
C LYS A 54 -13.67 13.26 9.41
N LEU A 55 -13.91 12.10 8.81
CA LEU A 55 -15.09 11.27 9.10
C LEU A 55 -15.11 10.84 10.56
N THR A 56 -13.98 10.33 11.07
CA THR A 56 -13.83 9.89 12.45
C THR A 56 -14.15 11.01 13.45
N ILE A 57 -13.55 12.18 13.25
CA ILE A 57 -13.78 13.37 14.09
C ILE A 57 -15.24 13.84 13.98
N ALA A 58 -15.83 13.81 12.78
CA ALA A 58 -17.21 14.22 12.55
C ALA A 58 -18.21 13.28 13.24
N CYS A 59 -18.01 11.96 13.15
CA CYS A 59 -18.81 10.94 13.84
C CYS A 59 -18.74 11.12 15.36
N HIS A 60 -17.53 11.31 15.92
CA HIS A 60 -17.39 11.61 17.34
C HIS A 60 -18.13 12.89 17.75
N GLY A 61 -17.97 13.98 16.98
CA GLY A 61 -18.68 15.23 17.22
C GLY A 61 -20.19 15.06 17.24
N PHE A 62 -20.73 14.22 16.36
CA PHE A 62 -22.15 13.88 16.33
C PHE A 62 -22.58 13.15 17.61
N LEU A 63 -21.82 12.14 18.07
CA LEU A 63 -22.14 11.42 19.32
C LEU A 63 -22.14 12.34 20.55
N VAL A 64 -21.24 13.33 20.59
CA VAL A 64 -21.10 14.23 21.75
C VAL A 64 -22.14 15.34 21.72
N THR A 65 -22.47 15.89 20.55
CA THR A 65 -23.25 17.14 20.43
C THR A 65 -24.59 16.99 19.72
N GLY A 66 -24.86 15.83 19.10
CA GLY A 66 -26.01 15.59 18.23
C GLY A 66 -25.89 16.22 16.83
N GLY A 67 -24.73 16.76 16.46
CA GLY A 67 -24.52 17.40 15.17
C GLY A 67 -23.09 17.26 14.63
N PHE A 68 -22.96 17.29 13.31
CA PHE A 68 -21.65 17.23 12.65
C PHE A 68 -20.91 18.57 12.76
N SER A 69 -19.73 18.54 13.37
CA SER A 69 -18.85 19.70 13.48
C SER A 69 -18.23 20.07 12.13
N SER A 70 -17.91 21.36 11.93
CA SER A 70 -17.19 21.82 10.73
C SER A 70 -15.74 21.34 10.73
N MET A 71 -15.34 20.65 9.66
CA MET A 71 -13.97 20.14 9.47
C MET A 71 -13.02 21.16 8.81
N LYS A 72 -13.51 22.36 8.44
CA LYS A 72 -12.71 23.38 7.72
C LYS A 72 -11.45 23.80 8.48
N LYS A 73 -11.50 23.83 9.82
CA LYS A 73 -10.36 24.23 10.67
C LYS A 73 -9.13 23.34 10.52
N TYR A 74 -9.30 22.09 10.07
CA TYR A 74 -8.18 21.16 9.92
C TYR A 74 -7.45 21.32 8.57
N GLY A 75 -8.13 21.79 7.52
CA GLY A 75 -7.53 21.92 6.18
C GLY A 75 -6.96 20.59 5.68
N HIS A 76 -5.72 20.62 5.18
CA HIS A 76 -4.92 19.47 4.75
C HIS A 76 -3.79 19.11 5.74
N ARG A 77 -3.91 19.57 7.00
CA ARG A 77 -2.88 19.38 8.04
C ARG A 77 -2.99 17.97 8.62
N ILE A 78 -2.26 17.03 8.04
CA ILE A 78 -2.29 15.62 8.42
C ILE A 78 -1.91 15.42 9.89
N GLY A 79 -0.85 16.07 10.38
CA GLY A 79 -0.48 15.98 11.80
C GLY A 79 -1.62 16.42 12.72
N GLY A 80 -2.19 17.59 12.44
CA GLY A 80 -3.32 18.12 13.23
C GLY A 80 -4.60 17.28 13.16
N LEU A 81 -4.81 16.53 12.07
CA LEU A 81 -5.92 15.57 11.95
C LEU A 81 -5.67 14.31 12.79
N LEU A 82 -4.45 13.77 12.77
CA LEU A 82 -4.08 12.61 13.59
C LEU A 82 -4.17 12.96 15.09
N ASP A 83 -3.67 14.12 15.50
CA ASP A 83 -3.74 14.60 16.89
C ASP A 83 -5.20 14.80 17.34
N ALA A 84 -6.07 15.25 16.42
CA ALA A 84 -7.50 15.40 16.69
C ALA A 84 -8.21 14.05 16.85
N VAL A 85 -7.82 13.01 16.11
CA VAL A 85 -8.35 11.64 16.29
C VAL A 85 -7.86 11.03 17.61
N GLU A 86 -6.60 11.28 17.98
CA GLU A 86 -6.01 10.78 19.23
C GLU A 86 -6.63 11.41 20.48
N SER A 87 -7.09 12.66 20.37
CA SER A 87 -7.71 13.42 21.48
C SER A 87 -9.22 13.19 21.65
N LEU A 88 -9.84 12.31 20.85
CA LEU A 88 -11.27 12.01 20.97
C LEU A 88 -11.58 11.34 22.32
N ASP A 89 -12.60 11.84 23.03
CA ASP A 89 -13.05 11.19 24.27
C ASP A 89 -13.93 9.98 23.95
N LEU A 90 -13.35 8.80 24.03
CA LEU A 90 -14.03 7.53 23.73
C LEU A 90 -14.72 6.91 24.94
N ARG A 91 -14.65 7.56 26.13
CA ARG A 91 -15.36 7.09 27.33
C ARG A 91 -16.88 7.21 27.21
N ILE A 92 -17.34 8.00 26.24
CA ILE A 92 -18.76 8.11 25.86
C ILE A 92 -19.33 6.80 25.30
N LEU A 93 -18.46 5.86 24.88
CA LEU A 93 -18.87 4.58 24.31
C LEU A 93 -19.10 3.51 25.40
N PRO A 94 -20.00 2.53 25.15
CA PRO A 94 -20.23 1.39 26.03
C PRO A 94 -18.96 0.61 26.33
N GLN A 95 -18.89 -0.04 27.50
CA GLN A 95 -17.68 -0.69 28.01
C GLN A 95 -17.15 -1.82 27.11
N ASP A 96 -18.05 -2.49 26.39
CA ASP A 96 -17.74 -3.64 25.54
C ASP A 96 -17.06 -3.25 24.21
N VAL A 97 -17.01 -1.96 23.87
CA VAL A 97 -16.42 -1.41 22.63
C VAL A 97 -15.01 -0.81 22.88
N ARG A 98 -14.49 -0.87 24.12
CA ARG A 98 -13.41 0.00 24.60
C ARG A 98 -11.97 -0.35 24.22
N THR A 99 -11.70 -1.45 23.53
CA THR A 99 -10.32 -1.74 23.10
C THR A 99 -9.97 -0.95 21.86
N VAL A 100 -9.82 0.36 22.04
CA VAL A 100 -9.38 1.27 20.99
C VAL A 100 -7.87 1.13 20.86
N PRO A 101 -7.33 0.91 19.65
CA PRO A 101 -5.90 0.86 19.45
C PRO A 101 -5.26 2.22 19.75
N ALA A 102 -4.10 2.21 20.39
CA ALA A 102 -3.27 3.41 20.50
C ALA A 102 -2.75 3.84 19.12
N ARG A 103 -2.47 5.13 18.94
CA ARG A 103 -1.84 5.64 17.72
C ARG A 103 -0.50 4.93 17.52
N PRO A 104 -0.23 4.37 16.33
CA PRO A 104 1.09 3.85 16.01
C PRO A 104 2.06 5.02 15.91
N ASN A 105 2.95 5.10 16.89
CA ASN A 105 3.99 6.11 16.99
C ASN A 105 5.34 5.38 17.11
N ASP A 106 6.14 5.48 16.07
CA ASP A 106 7.49 4.94 16.00
C ASP A 106 8.48 6.07 15.70
N ASP A 107 9.78 5.76 15.69
CA ASP A 107 10.83 6.76 15.48
C ASP A 107 10.78 7.41 14.08
N LEU A 108 10.07 6.79 13.13
CA LEU A 108 9.88 7.31 11.77
C LEU A 108 8.72 8.31 11.69
N ASP A 109 7.73 8.19 12.58
CA ASP A 109 6.46 8.94 12.53
C ASP A 109 6.63 10.47 12.37
N PRO A 110 7.47 11.17 13.15
CA PRO A 110 7.53 12.63 13.04
C PRO A 110 7.93 13.09 11.63
N THR A 111 8.97 12.47 11.06
CA THR A 111 9.45 12.80 9.71
C THR A 111 8.47 12.34 8.64
N LEU A 112 7.84 11.18 8.82
CA LEU A 112 6.86 10.65 7.88
C LEU A 112 5.62 11.55 7.83
N THR A 113 5.10 11.97 8.99
CA THR A 113 3.96 12.88 9.10
C THR A 113 4.27 14.25 8.49
N GLU A 114 5.47 14.79 8.72
CA GLU A 114 5.93 16.03 8.09
C GLU A 114 5.97 15.91 6.55
N ALA A 115 6.51 14.81 6.03
CA ALA A 115 6.55 14.55 4.58
C ALA A 115 5.15 14.46 3.96
N LEU A 116 4.22 13.76 4.62
CA LEU A 116 2.82 13.68 4.20
C LEU A 116 2.15 15.06 4.19
N GLU A 117 2.38 15.87 5.23
CA GLU A 117 1.79 17.20 5.34
C GLU A 117 2.36 18.17 4.30
N ARG A 118 3.67 18.14 4.04
CA ARG A 118 4.29 18.88 2.93
C ARG A 118 3.67 18.50 1.59
N PHE A 119 3.43 17.21 1.35
CA PHE A 119 2.78 16.73 0.14
C PHE A 119 1.31 17.16 0.05
N ALA A 120 0.56 17.05 1.15
CA ALA A 120 -0.85 17.41 1.26
C ALA A 120 -1.11 18.89 0.96
N ASN A 121 -0.25 19.77 1.47
CA ASN A 121 -0.34 21.22 1.33
C ASN A 121 0.11 21.75 -0.05
N GLY A 122 0.47 20.88 -0.98
CA GLY A 122 0.81 21.25 -2.36
C GLY A 122 2.30 21.37 -2.63
N ALA A 123 3.12 21.70 -1.62
CA ALA A 123 4.56 21.89 -1.78
C ALA A 123 5.31 20.65 -2.29
N GLY A 124 4.86 19.44 -1.96
CA GLY A 124 5.37 18.20 -2.57
C GLY A 124 4.57 17.71 -3.79
N ARG A 125 3.29 18.10 -3.90
CA ARG A 125 2.39 17.65 -4.98
C ARG A 125 2.68 18.33 -6.31
N TYR A 126 3.05 19.61 -6.25
CA TYR A 126 3.25 20.47 -7.41
C TYR A 126 4.73 20.81 -7.65
N GLU A 127 5.66 20.22 -6.89
CA GLU A 127 7.10 20.56 -6.94
C GLU A 127 7.68 20.52 -8.36
N HIS A 128 7.28 19.55 -9.18
CA HIS A 128 7.72 19.44 -10.57
C HIS A 128 7.12 20.54 -11.45
N LEU A 129 5.86 20.91 -11.26
CA LEU A 129 5.25 22.03 -11.99
C LEU A 129 5.88 23.36 -11.57
N ASP A 130 6.11 23.53 -10.27
CA ASP A 130 6.76 24.71 -9.72
C ASP A 130 8.18 24.86 -10.27
N SER A 131 8.92 23.75 -10.43
CA SER A 131 10.27 23.74 -11.01
C SER A 131 10.34 24.15 -12.49
N LEU A 132 9.24 24.10 -13.23
CA LEU A 132 9.18 24.57 -14.62
C LEU A 132 9.20 26.10 -14.71
N TRP A 133 8.77 26.79 -13.66
CA TRP A 133 8.65 28.26 -13.62
C TRP A 133 9.60 28.92 -12.63
N ASP A 134 10.05 28.22 -11.59
CA ASP A 134 11.05 28.67 -10.62
C ASP A 134 12.23 27.69 -10.54
N GLN A 135 13.41 28.13 -11.01
CA GLN A 135 14.65 27.34 -10.95
C GLN A 135 15.15 27.11 -9.52
N LYS A 136 14.57 27.79 -8.51
CA LYS A 136 14.86 27.59 -7.09
C LYS A 136 13.84 26.68 -6.40
N ALA A 137 12.82 26.19 -7.11
CA ALA A 137 11.84 25.28 -6.54
C ALA A 137 12.51 23.97 -6.08
N ASP A 138 12.17 23.55 -4.86
CA ASP A 138 12.74 22.36 -4.22
C ASP A 138 11.95 21.11 -4.61
N VAL A 139 12.55 20.28 -5.47
CA VAL A 139 12.02 18.96 -5.87
C VAL A 139 12.62 17.91 -4.95
N ALA A 140 11.90 17.57 -3.88
CA ALA A 140 12.44 16.78 -2.77
C ALA A 140 11.62 15.54 -2.44
N THR A 141 10.46 15.31 -3.07
CA THR A 141 9.55 14.23 -2.68
C THR A 141 10.21 12.86 -2.79
N LEU A 142 10.85 12.54 -3.92
CA LEU A 142 11.58 11.27 -4.09
C LEU A 142 12.75 11.15 -3.10
N LYS A 143 13.55 12.22 -2.94
CA LYS A 143 14.69 12.22 -2.03
C LYS A 143 14.25 11.96 -0.58
N THR A 144 13.21 12.65 -0.13
CA THR A 144 12.62 12.49 1.21
C THR A 144 12.11 11.06 1.40
N TRP A 145 11.44 10.50 0.39
CA TRP A 145 10.97 9.11 0.42
C TRP A 145 12.12 8.11 0.54
N THR A 146 13.19 8.28 -0.23
CA THR A 146 14.41 7.47 -0.16
C THR A 146 15.09 7.57 1.20
N GLU A 147 15.15 8.77 1.79
CA GLU A 147 15.69 8.99 3.14
C GLU A 147 14.85 8.28 4.21
N LEU A 148 13.52 8.32 4.11
CA LEU A 148 12.61 7.56 4.98
C LEU A 148 12.84 6.05 4.83
N CYS A 149 12.99 5.57 3.60
CA CYS A 149 13.28 4.17 3.31
C CYS A 149 14.64 3.73 3.85
N GLY A 150 15.65 4.61 3.87
CA GLY A 150 16.96 4.35 4.45
C GLY A 150 16.97 4.20 5.98
N ARG A 151 15.86 4.52 6.66
CA ARG A 151 15.71 4.46 8.12
C ARG A 151 14.92 3.24 8.60
N VAL A 152 14.40 2.42 7.69
CA VAL A 152 13.59 1.24 8.04
C VAL A 152 14.35 -0.06 7.72
N VAL A 153 13.97 -1.12 8.43
CA VAL A 153 14.41 -2.49 8.15
C VAL A 153 13.17 -3.30 7.79
N PRO A 154 13.11 -3.90 6.58
CA PRO A 154 12.00 -4.75 6.20
C PRO A 154 12.02 -6.05 7.01
N SER A 155 10.84 -6.54 7.39
CA SER A 155 10.72 -7.83 8.09
C SER A 155 11.06 -8.99 7.16
N GLU A 156 11.55 -10.10 7.73
CA GLU A 156 11.82 -11.33 6.97
C GLU A 156 10.56 -11.79 6.25
N ARG A 157 9.40 -11.70 6.90
CA ARG A 157 8.11 -12.03 6.32
C ARG A 157 7.79 -11.26 5.04
N VAL A 158 8.07 -9.94 5.01
CA VAL A 158 7.88 -9.14 3.79
C VAL A 158 8.80 -9.61 2.68
N ARG A 159 10.05 -9.95 3.00
CA ARG A 159 11.00 -10.49 2.01
C ARG A 159 10.51 -11.81 1.45
N GLU A 160 10.10 -12.74 2.31
CA GLU A 160 9.55 -14.04 1.93
C GLU A 160 8.35 -13.90 0.99
N LEU A 161 7.37 -13.04 1.33
CA LEU A 161 6.20 -12.81 0.49
C LEU A 161 6.55 -12.18 -0.87
N ILE A 162 7.50 -11.25 -0.90
CA ILE A 162 7.99 -10.66 -2.16
C ILE A 162 8.71 -11.72 -3.00
N SER A 163 9.58 -12.53 -2.39
CA SER A 163 10.28 -13.64 -3.05
C SER A 163 9.31 -14.67 -3.62
N LEU A 164 8.33 -15.09 -2.83
CA LEU A 164 7.31 -16.05 -3.26
C LEU A 164 6.49 -15.51 -4.44
N ARG A 165 6.05 -14.25 -4.37
CA ARG A 165 5.35 -13.60 -5.47
C ARG A 165 6.22 -13.53 -6.74
N ASN A 166 7.47 -13.13 -6.62
CA ASN A 166 8.37 -13.04 -7.77
C ASN A 166 8.56 -14.41 -8.44
N LEU A 167 8.65 -15.47 -7.63
CA LEU A 167 8.73 -16.84 -8.11
C LEU A 167 7.45 -17.23 -8.87
N VAL A 168 6.26 -16.94 -8.33
CA VAL A 168 4.99 -17.19 -9.01
C VAL A 168 4.92 -16.45 -10.35
N VAL A 169 5.27 -15.16 -10.38
CA VAL A 169 5.24 -14.34 -11.60
C VAL A 169 6.21 -14.88 -12.66
N GLU A 170 7.42 -15.25 -12.26
CA GLU A 170 8.42 -15.87 -13.15
C GLU A 170 7.89 -17.17 -13.75
N ARG A 171 7.26 -18.02 -12.95
CA ARG A 171 6.70 -19.30 -13.42
C ARG A 171 5.49 -19.09 -14.34
N MET A 172 4.60 -18.16 -14.02
CA MET A 172 3.50 -17.81 -14.91
C MET A 172 4.00 -17.29 -16.26
N ARG A 173 5.10 -16.51 -16.29
CA ARG A 173 5.74 -16.08 -17.54
C ARG A 173 6.29 -17.27 -18.32
N LEU A 174 7.04 -18.17 -17.68
CA LEU A 174 7.60 -19.35 -18.34
C LEU A 174 6.51 -20.24 -18.94
N LEU A 175 5.46 -20.55 -18.18
CA LEU A 175 4.32 -21.32 -18.66
C LEU A 175 3.61 -20.63 -19.83
N SER A 176 3.44 -19.32 -19.73
CA SER A 176 2.83 -18.54 -20.81
C SER A 176 3.65 -18.61 -22.10
N THR A 177 4.99 -18.61 -22.00
CA THR A 177 5.88 -18.72 -23.16
C THR A 177 5.84 -20.13 -23.76
N HIS A 178 5.95 -21.17 -22.93
CA HIS A 178 5.89 -22.56 -23.40
C HIS A 178 4.52 -22.91 -24.01
N GLY A 179 3.43 -22.36 -23.48
CA GLY A 179 2.09 -22.58 -23.99
C GLY A 179 1.69 -21.71 -25.18
N HIS A 180 2.56 -20.82 -25.66
CA HIS A 180 2.24 -19.79 -26.66
C HIS A 180 1.01 -18.93 -26.29
N LEU A 181 0.85 -18.65 -24.99
CA LEU A 181 -0.27 -17.90 -24.42
C LEU A 181 0.10 -16.46 -24.04
N GLU A 182 1.26 -15.95 -24.44
CA GLU A 182 1.80 -14.64 -24.03
C GLU A 182 0.81 -13.52 -24.29
N GLY A 183 0.13 -13.54 -25.44
CA GLY A 183 -0.90 -12.55 -25.76
C GLY A 183 -2.16 -12.62 -24.89
N SER A 184 -2.53 -13.83 -24.43
CA SER A 184 -3.70 -14.03 -23.55
C SER A 184 -3.37 -13.84 -22.06
N ALA A 185 -2.14 -14.13 -21.65
CA ALA A 185 -1.68 -13.96 -20.28
C ALA A 185 -1.16 -12.54 -20.00
N TYR A 186 -0.89 -11.73 -21.04
CA TYR A 186 -0.30 -10.40 -20.89
C TYR A 186 -1.01 -9.53 -19.87
N ALA A 187 -2.34 -9.38 -19.95
CA ALA A 187 -3.09 -8.53 -19.02
C ALA A 187 -3.05 -9.04 -17.57
N LEU A 188 -3.04 -10.37 -17.38
CA LEU A 188 -2.90 -10.97 -16.06
C LEU A 188 -1.49 -10.72 -15.50
N LEU A 189 -0.46 -11.01 -16.29
CA LEU A 189 0.94 -10.83 -15.94
C LEU A 189 1.28 -9.37 -15.66
N GLU A 190 0.84 -8.43 -16.50
CA GLU A 190 1.03 -6.99 -16.30
C GLU A 190 0.43 -6.52 -14.95
N SER A 191 -0.72 -7.08 -14.57
CA SER A 191 -1.35 -6.78 -13.28
C SER A 191 -0.62 -7.39 -12.07
N LEU A 192 0.13 -8.47 -12.29
CA LEU A 192 0.88 -9.21 -11.27
C LEU A 192 2.38 -8.85 -11.25
N ASP A 193 2.85 -8.06 -12.20
CA ASP A 193 4.26 -7.72 -12.38
C ASP A 193 4.67 -6.26 -12.04
N PRO A 194 3.94 -5.46 -11.22
CA PRO A 194 4.61 -4.31 -10.64
C PRO A 194 5.75 -4.79 -9.74
N TYR A 195 6.92 -4.17 -9.89
CA TYR A 195 8.04 -4.34 -8.97
C TYR A 195 7.61 -4.04 -7.54
N LEU A 196 8.09 -4.81 -6.56
CA LEU A 196 7.88 -4.53 -5.13
C LEU A 196 9.22 -4.25 -4.45
N SER A 197 9.30 -3.11 -3.76
CA SER A 197 10.46 -2.74 -2.96
C SER A 197 10.26 -3.16 -1.51
N GLU A 198 11.20 -3.92 -0.95
CA GLU A 198 11.19 -4.25 0.48
C GLU A 198 11.19 -2.99 1.36
N LEU A 199 12.08 -2.04 1.06
CA LEU A 199 12.24 -0.82 1.86
C LEU A 199 11.02 0.10 1.75
N SER A 200 10.51 0.29 0.53
CA SER A 200 9.31 1.10 0.34
C SER A 200 8.07 0.45 0.97
N THR A 201 7.96 -0.88 0.89
CA THR A 201 6.91 -1.64 1.58
C THR A 201 6.97 -1.44 3.09
N ALA A 202 8.17 -1.46 3.69
CA ALA A 202 8.33 -1.23 5.12
C ALA A 202 7.88 0.18 5.55
N VAL A 203 8.14 1.23 4.76
CA VAL A 203 7.59 2.57 5.00
C VAL A 203 6.07 2.59 4.80
N ALA A 204 5.58 1.97 3.73
CA ALA A 204 4.15 1.86 3.43
C ALA A 204 3.37 1.14 4.54
N PHE A 205 3.98 0.19 5.26
CA PHE A 205 3.36 -0.46 6.43
C PHE A 205 3.13 0.53 7.56
N ARG A 206 4.05 1.46 7.81
CA ARG A 206 3.87 2.52 8.83
C ARG A 206 2.72 3.44 8.49
N LEU A 207 2.56 3.75 7.20
CA LEU A 207 1.42 4.49 6.68
C LEU A 207 0.13 3.69 6.86
N TYR A 208 0.13 2.41 6.46
CA TYR A 208 -1.02 1.54 6.60
C TYR A 208 -1.48 1.43 8.06
N ASP A 209 -0.57 1.22 9.01
CA ASP A 209 -0.90 1.12 10.43
C ASP A 209 -1.60 2.38 10.95
N LYS A 210 -1.23 3.57 10.46
CA LYS A 210 -1.92 4.83 10.79
C LYS A 210 -3.33 4.86 10.27
N ALA A 211 -3.52 4.55 8.99
CA ALA A 211 -4.86 4.53 8.40
C ALA A 211 -5.75 3.47 9.05
N ARG A 212 -5.20 2.28 9.35
CA ARG A 212 -5.84 1.21 10.10
C ARG A 212 -6.25 1.64 11.51
N TRP A 213 -5.39 2.38 12.22
CA TRP A 213 -5.71 2.93 13.53
C TRP A 213 -6.92 3.89 13.47
N VAL A 214 -6.94 4.79 12.49
CA VAL A 214 -8.08 5.69 12.26
C VAL A 214 -9.34 4.89 11.91
N ALA A 215 -9.24 3.91 11.01
CA ALA A 215 -10.35 3.04 10.61
C ALA A 215 -10.95 2.26 11.78
N LYS A 216 -10.12 1.69 12.66
CA LYS A 216 -10.57 1.02 13.88
C LYS A 216 -11.24 1.99 14.85
N THR A 217 -10.73 3.23 14.95
CA THR A 217 -11.36 4.26 15.77
C THR A 217 -12.74 4.64 15.21
N LEU A 218 -12.88 4.78 13.89
CA LEU A 218 -14.16 5.00 13.21
C LEU A 218 -15.15 3.85 13.43
N ASP A 219 -14.68 2.60 13.32
CA ASP A 219 -15.48 1.41 13.59
C ASP A 219 -16.01 1.46 15.04
N CYS A 220 -15.14 1.69 16.03
CA CYS A 220 -15.54 1.81 17.44
C CYS A 220 -16.59 2.92 17.67
N LEU A 221 -16.45 4.06 16.99
CA LEU A 221 -17.40 5.18 17.10
C LEU A 221 -18.74 4.91 16.41
N THR A 222 -18.80 3.97 15.48
CA THR A 222 -20.05 3.70 14.74
C THR A 222 -20.68 2.39 15.14
N TYR A 223 -19.95 1.52 15.83
CA TYR A 223 -20.42 0.23 16.31
C TYR A 223 -21.47 0.37 17.42
N TYR A 224 -22.72 0.05 17.09
CA TYR A 224 -23.84 -0.06 18.04
C TYR A 224 -24.01 1.14 19.00
N THR A 225 -23.92 2.38 18.47
CA THR A 225 -24.08 3.58 19.30
C THR A 225 -25.52 3.94 19.65
N HIS A 226 -26.52 3.20 19.15
CA HIS A 226 -27.96 3.46 19.28
C HIS A 226 -28.41 4.87 18.82
N GLN A 227 -27.51 5.68 18.27
CA GLN A 227 -27.71 7.07 17.88
C GLN A 227 -27.55 7.21 16.36
N GLU A 228 -28.51 6.72 15.56
CA GLU A 228 -28.72 6.93 14.11
C GLU A 228 -27.50 6.90 13.13
N LEU A 229 -26.28 6.67 13.59
CA LEU A 229 -25.09 6.59 12.77
C LEU A 229 -25.07 5.24 12.08
N PRO A 230 -24.80 5.20 10.77
CA PRO A 230 -24.61 3.94 10.06
C PRO A 230 -23.39 3.22 10.63
N LEU A 231 -23.42 1.89 10.63
CA LEU A 231 -22.26 1.06 10.92
C LEU A 231 -21.25 1.27 9.79
N LEU A 232 -20.14 1.97 10.06
CA LEU A 232 -19.14 2.30 9.04
C LEU A 232 -17.98 1.28 8.99
N GLY A 233 -17.95 0.31 9.91
CA GLY A 233 -16.93 -0.74 9.97
C GLY A 233 -16.79 -1.53 8.67
N GLU A 234 -17.91 -1.90 8.03
CA GLU A 234 -17.92 -2.65 6.77
C GLU A 234 -17.26 -1.87 5.63
N ALA A 235 -17.42 -0.55 5.62
CA ALA A 235 -16.85 0.31 4.58
C ALA A 235 -15.33 0.52 4.73
N VAL A 236 -14.73 0.11 5.85
CA VAL A 236 -13.29 0.15 6.10
C VAL A 236 -12.69 -1.25 6.25
N GLU A 237 -13.43 -2.32 5.92
CA GLU A 237 -13.01 -3.70 6.13
C GLU A 237 -11.66 -4.01 5.47
N ALA A 238 -11.41 -3.48 4.27
CA ALA A 238 -10.16 -3.67 3.52
C ALA A 238 -8.90 -3.17 4.25
N ILE A 239 -9.05 -2.19 5.16
CA ILE A 239 -7.94 -1.56 5.89
C ILE A 239 -7.91 -1.93 7.39
N ARG A 240 -8.71 -2.92 7.82
CA ARG A 240 -8.71 -3.46 9.20
C ARG A 240 -7.66 -4.55 9.47
N PRO A 241 -7.32 -5.44 8.52
CA PRO A 241 -6.34 -6.50 8.74
C PRO A 241 -4.99 -5.95 9.24
N PRO A 242 -4.15 -6.76 9.90
CA PRO A 242 -2.76 -6.39 10.14
C PRO A 242 -2.02 -6.07 8.83
N ALA A 243 -1.00 -5.21 8.89
CA ALA A 243 -0.25 -4.77 7.70
C ALA A 243 0.29 -5.94 6.86
N GLU A 244 0.81 -6.99 7.50
CA GLU A 244 1.32 -8.18 6.81
C GLU A 244 0.21 -8.96 6.08
N SER A 245 -0.96 -9.15 6.72
CA SER A 245 -2.10 -9.79 6.07
C SER A 245 -2.61 -8.95 4.90
N PHE A 246 -2.75 -7.63 5.10
CA PHE A 246 -3.09 -6.72 4.01
C PHE A 246 -2.10 -6.82 2.85
N PHE A 247 -0.80 -6.83 3.15
CA PHE A 247 0.22 -6.96 2.13
C PHE A 247 0.11 -8.29 1.38
N GLN A 248 0.00 -9.40 2.10
CA GLN A 248 -0.15 -10.72 1.51
C GLN A 248 -1.35 -10.78 0.55
N TYR A 249 -2.53 -10.34 0.98
CA TYR A 249 -3.76 -10.46 0.21
C TYR A 249 -3.94 -9.36 -0.85
N SER A 250 -3.77 -8.09 -0.48
CA SER A 250 -4.10 -6.95 -1.34
C SER A 250 -2.95 -6.50 -2.24
N VAL A 251 -1.68 -6.72 -1.82
CA VAL A 251 -0.49 -6.25 -2.56
C VAL A 251 0.20 -7.40 -3.28
N ALA A 252 0.59 -8.44 -2.54
CA ALA A 252 1.27 -9.61 -3.08
C ALA A 252 0.32 -10.57 -3.79
N ARG A 253 -0.99 -10.51 -3.47
CA ARG A 253 -2.06 -11.34 -4.04
C ARG A 253 -1.84 -12.84 -3.85
N ILE A 254 -1.40 -13.21 -2.65
CA ILE A 254 -1.20 -14.59 -2.22
C ILE A 254 -2.36 -14.97 -1.28
N GLU A 255 -3.33 -15.71 -1.79
CA GLU A 255 -4.52 -16.11 -1.00
C GLU A 255 -4.18 -17.17 0.05
N ASP A 256 -3.48 -18.22 -0.36
CA ASP A 256 -3.01 -19.29 0.52
C ASP A 256 -1.54 -19.56 0.23
N GLU A 257 -0.68 -19.17 1.17
CA GLU A 257 0.76 -19.34 1.05
C GLU A 257 1.14 -20.83 0.96
N GLN A 258 0.54 -21.67 1.79
CA GLN A 258 0.90 -23.08 1.85
C GLN A 258 0.51 -23.77 0.55
N ALA A 259 -0.71 -23.54 0.07
CA ALA A 259 -1.15 -24.05 -1.22
C ALA A 259 -0.28 -23.52 -2.37
N THR A 260 0.12 -22.24 -2.32
CA THR A 260 1.00 -21.65 -3.34
C THR A 260 2.38 -22.33 -3.35
N ILE A 261 2.95 -22.64 -2.18
CA ILE A 261 4.24 -23.34 -2.08
C ILE A 261 4.10 -24.78 -2.60
N GLU A 262 3.07 -25.51 -2.16
CA GLU A 262 2.81 -26.88 -2.61
C GLU A 262 2.61 -26.95 -4.14
N ASP A 263 1.88 -26.00 -4.73
CA ASP A 263 1.68 -25.90 -6.18
C ASP A 263 2.99 -25.59 -6.91
N LEU A 264 3.84 -24.72 -6.35
CA LEU A 264 5.16 -24.42 -6.91
C LEU A 264 6.08 -25.63 -6.86
N GLU A 265 6.14 -26.33 -5.73
CA GLU A 265 6.91 -27.56 -5.58
C GLU A 265 6.46 -28.64 -6.57
N SER A 266 5.14 -28.89 -6.67
CA SER A 266 4.60 -29.84 -7.66
C SER A 266 4.90 -29.42 -9.10
N HIS A 267 4.90 -28.12 -9.39
CA HIS A 267 5.29 -27.61 -10.70
C HIS A 267 6.78 -27.89 -10.99
N PHE A 268 7.66 -27.63 -10.03
CA PHE A 268 9.09 -27.92 -10.18
C PHE A 268 9.36 -29.39 -10.45
N GLU A 269 8.65 -30.29 -9.77
CA GLU A 269 8.74 -31.74 -10.02
C GLU A 269 8.26 -32.13 -11.42
N ARG A 270 7.22 -31.47 -11.95
CA ARG A 270 6.61 -31.84 -13.24
C ARG A 270 7.28 -31.22 -14.45
N PHE A 271 7.81 -30.02 -14.29
CA PHE A 271 8.28 -29.17 -15.40
C PHE A 271 9.75 -28.77 -15.26
N GLY A 272 10.46 -29.29 -14.25
CA GLY A 272 11.91 -29.09 -14.10
C GLY A 272 12.74 -29.53 -15.31
N HIS A 273 12.20 -30.41 -16.16
CA HIS A 273 12.85 -30.93 -17.36
C HIS A 273 12.62 -30.08 -18.63
N LEU A 274 11.72 -29.10 -18.62
CA LEU A 274 11.41 -28.29 -19.82
C LEU A 274 12.53 -27.34 -20.29
N GLY A 275 13.69 -27.34 -19.61
CA GLY A 275 14.85 -26.52 -19.99
C GLY A 275 16.13 -27.33 -20.27
N GLU A 276 16.07 -28.67 -20.27
CA GLU A 276 17.25 -29.54 -20.48
C GLU A 276 17.22 -30.26 -21.84
N ASP A 277 16.11 -30.23 -22.59
CA ASP A 277 15.91 -31.05 -23.79
C ASP A 277 16.27 -30.36 -25.13
N ASP A 278 16.78 -29.12 -25.13
CA ASP A 278 17.07 -28.36 -26.37
C ASP A 278 18.56 -28.40 -26.83
N ASP A 279 19.46 -29.10 -26.12
CA ASP A 279 20.90 -29.10 -26.42
C ASP A 279 21.48 -30.43 -26.97
N GLU A 280 20.68 -31.47 -27.23
CA GLU A 280 21.22 -32.80 -27.62
C GLU A 280 21.05 -33.22 -29.11
N ASP A 281 20.51 -32.38 -30.00
CA ASP A 281 20.23 -32.81 -31.39
C ASP A 281 20.84 -31.91 -32.49
N GLU A 282 22.16 -31.61 -32.47
CA GLU A 282 22.90 -31.18 -33.68
C GLU A 282 24.36 -31.66 -33.67
N ASP A 283 24.61 -32.97 -33.63
CA ASP A 283 25.98 -33.51 -33.83
C ASP A 283 25.99 -34.92 -34.47
N GLU A 284 25.12 -35.21 -35.45
CA GLU A 284 25.29 -36.37 -36.34
C GLU A 284 24.90 -36.05 -37.79
N ASP A 285 25.78 -35.37 -38.53
CA ASP A 285 25.83 -35.47 -40.00
C ASP A 285 27.23 -35.09 -40.56
N GLU A 286 28.27 -35.71 -40.01
CA GLU A 286 29.54 -35.90 -40.73
C GLU A 286 29.94 -37.38 -40.67
N LYS A 287 29.35 -38.18 -41.57
CA LYS A 287 29.99 -39.28 -42.31
C LYS A 287 28.93 -40.09 -43.05
N GLU A 288 28.91 -39.96 -44.38
CA GLU A 288 29.12 -41.07 -45.34
C GLU A 288 28.72 -40.63 -46.76
N GLY A 289 29.63 -40.78 -47.73
CA GLY A 289 29.31 -40.87 -49.16
C GLY A 289 30.03 -39.88 -50.08
#